data_AF-A0A960XGT7-F1
#
_entry.id   AF-A0A960XGT7-F1
#
_cell.length_a   1.000
_cell.length_b   1.000
_cell.length_c   1.000
_cell.angle_alpha   90.00
_cell.angle_beta   90.00
_cell.angle_gamma   90.00
#
_symmetry.space_group_name_H-M   'P 1'
#
loop_
_entity.id
_entity.type
_entity.pdbx_description
1 polymer ?
#
loop_
_entity_poly.entity_id
_entity_poly.type
_entity_poly.pdbx_seq_one_letter_code
_entity_poly.pdbx_strand_id
1 'polypeptide(L)'
;MPGMENQGVPFYYWVRPQTGIQPGSLSNTDTGYSAVQRNTPILAWGDNDFDQTNIPLGDLTDVVEIAAGANHSLALQRNGTVVGWGRNEFGQAMPPAGLMDVIDIAVGYDHSLALKRDGTVVA
;
A
#
# COMPACT_ATOMS: atom_id res chain seq x y z
N MET A 1 38.25 35.30 -22.43
CA MET A 1 37.13 35.83 -21.64
C MET A 1 36.28 34.63 -21.20
N PRO A 2 35.89 34.54 -19.92
CA PRO A 2 35.39 33.32 -19.28
C PRO A 2 33.86 33.15 -19.43
N GLY A 3 33.40 31.92 -19.25
CA GLY A 3 31.99 31.55 -19.11
C GLY A 3 31.86 30.07 -18.75
N MET A 4 32.31 29.69 -17.55
CA MET A 4 32.00 28.39 -16.95
C MET A 4 30.67 28.52 -16.22
N GLU A 5 29.65 27.78 -16.64
CA GLU A 5 28.60 27.32 -15.73
C GLU A 5 28.34 25.84 -15.99
N ASN A 6 28.65 25.06 -14.96
CA ASN A 6 28.68 23.62 -14.90
C ASN A 6 27.50 23.20 -14.04
N GLN A 7 26.52 22.44 -14.55
CA GLN A 7 25.66 21.58 -13.73
C GLN A 7 25.22 20.34 -14.54
N GLY A 8 25.96 19.25 -14.33
CA GLY A 8 25.54 17.83 -14.33
C GLY A 8 24.54 17.34 -15.40
N VAL A 9 25.04 16.64 -16.40
CA VAL A 9 24.26 15.72 -17.24
C VAL A 9 23.72 14.53 -16.41
N PRO A 10 22.42 14.19 -16.44
CA PRO A 10 21.94 12.95 -15.84
C PRO A 10 22.28 11.79 -16.77
N PHE A 11 23.30 11.00 -16.39
CA PHE A 11 23.61 9.75 -17.07
C PHE A 11 22.59 8.67 -16.66
N TYR A 12 21.80 8.23 -17.63
CA TYR A 12 21.05 6.98 -17.55
C TYR A 12 22.02 5.79 -17.68
N TYR A 13 21.97 4.84 -16.75
CA TYR A 13 22.59 3.52 -16.93
C TYR A 13 21.59 2.40 -16.62
N TRP A 14 21.46 1.50 -17.60
CA TRP A 14 20.71 0.25 -17.52
C TRP A 14 21.53 -0.82 -16.79
N VAL A 15 20.89 -1.68 -15.98
CA VAL A 15 21.55 -2.84 -15.34
C VAL A 15 21.13 -4.14 -16.05
N ARG A 16 22.11 -4.88 -16.59
CA ARG A 16 21.95 -6.24 -17.12
C ARG A 16 21.81 -7.25 -15.97
N PRO A 17 21.04 -8.34 -16.12
CA PRO A 17 20.89 -9.35 -15.09
C PRO A 17 22.11 -10.28 -15.08
N GLN A 18 22.95 -10.16 -14.07
CA GLN A 18 23.92 -11.20 -13.68
C GLN A 18 24.01 -11.20 -12.15
N THR A 19 23.56 -12.31 -11.55
CA THR A 19 23.72 -12.66 -10.12
C THR A 19 23.43 -11.54 -9.13
N GLY A 20 22.18 -11.41 -8.70
CA GLY A 20 21.84 -10.52 -7.59
C GLY A 20 20.38 -10.14 -7.61
N ILE A 21 19.68 -10.53 -6.56
CA ILE A 21 18.25 -10.33 -6.35
C ILE A 21 17.89 -8.84 -6.48
N GLN A 22 16.90 -8.55 -7.33
CA GLN A 22 16.24 -7.24 -7.44
C GLN A 22 15.28 -7.07 -6.25
N PRO A 23 15.30 -5.96 -5.50
CA PRO A 23 14.34 -5.73 -4.42
C PRO A 23 12.92 -5.47 -4.96
N GLY A 24 11.97 -6.34 -4.59
CA GLY A 24 10.63 -5.94 -4.16
C GLY A 24 9.54 -5.74 -5.21
N SER A 25 9.28 -6.74 -6.06
CA SER A 25 7.92 -6.98 -6.56
C SER A 25 7.39 -8.24 -5.87
N LEU A 26 6.33 -8.12 -5.08
CA LEU A 26 5.65 -9.28 -4.51
C LEU A 26 4.37 -9.52 -5.31
N SER A 27 4.39 -10.52 -6.19
CA SER A 27 3.19 -11.27 -6.54
C SER A 27 3.52 -12.76 -6.74
N ASN A 28 2.59 -13.58 -6.21
CA ASN A 28 2.45 -15.03 -6.17
C ASN A 28 3.43 -15.90 -7.01
N THR A 29 4.33 -16.62 -6.34
CA THR A 29 4.42 -18.11 -6.37
C THR A 29 5.53 -18.59 -5.43
N ASP A 30 5.28 -19.76 -4.83
CA ASP A 30 6.02 -20.44 -3.78
C ASP A 30 7.48 -20.79 -4.18
N THR A 31 8.47 -20.39 -3.36
CA THR A 31 9.61 -21.21 -2.89
C THR A 31 10.69 -20.33 -2.24
N GLY A 32 10.88 -20.53 -0.93
CA GLY A 32 12.14 -20.38 -0.18
C GLY A 32 12.98 -19.11 -0.35
N TYR A 33 13.01 -18.26 0.69
CA TYR A 33 14.20 -17.80 1.44
C TYR A 33 13.79 -16.61 2.31
N SER A 34 13.88 -16.77 3.64
CA SER A 34 13.55 -15.72 4.61
C SER A 34 14.62 -14.63 4.66
N ALA A 35 14.22 -13.38 4.45
CA ALA A 35 14.94 -12.22 4.97
C ALA A 35 13.96 -11.42 5.83
N VAL A 36 14.35 -11.06 7.05
CA VAL A 36 13.56 -10.20 7.95
C VAL A 36 13.45 -8.82 7.31
N GLN A 37 12.40 -8.63 6.52
CA GLN A 37 12.10 -7.36 5.87
C GLN A 37 11.28 -6.52 6.86
N ARG A 38 11.96 -5.90 7.82
CA ARG A 38 11.32 -4.84 8.62
C ARG A 38 11.25 -3.61 7.74
N ASN A 39 10.04 -3.35 7.23
CA ASN A 39 9.63 -2.22 6.38
C ASN A 39 9.65 -2.52 4.88
N THR A 40 8.81 -3.44 4.43
CA THR A 40 8.44 -3.55 3.02
C THR A 40 7.76 -2.24 2.60
N PRO A 41 8.26 -1.51 1.59
CA PRO A 41 7.64 -0.27 1.12
C PRO A 41 6.29 -0.57 0.46
N ILE A 42 5.29 0.25 0.74
CA ILE A 42 3.98 0.21 0.07
C ILE A 42 4.09 1.04 -1.22
N LEU A 43 3.73 0.45 -2.35
CA LEU A 43 3.75 1.09 -3.66
C LEU A 43 2.36 1.01 -4.29
N ALA A 44 1.94 2.09 -4.94
CA ALA A 44 0.72 2.16 -5.73
C ALA A 44 1.03 2.76 -7.11
N TRP A 45 0.26 2.32 -8.11
CA TRP A 45 0.42 2.68 -9.51
C TRP A 45 -0.90 2.44 -10.23
N GLY A 46 -1.15 3.19 -11.31
CA GLY A 46 -2.39 3.08 -12.10
C GLY A 46 -3.23 4.34 -12.07
N ASP A 47 -4.53 4.18 -12.31
CA ASP A 47 -5.52 5.26 -12.25
C ASP A 47 -5.54 5.93 -10.87
N ASN A 48 -5.67 7.25 -10.86
CA ASN A 48 -5.68 8.07 -9.65
C ASN A 48 -6.75 9.17 -9.67
N ASP A 49 -7.82 8.99 -10.45
CA ASP A 49 -8.91 9.97 -10.53
C ASP A 49 -9.58 10.25 -9.17
N PHE A 50 -9.41 9.35 -8.20
CA PHE A 50 -9.97 9.46 -6.84
C PHE A 50 -8.92 9.36 -5.73
N ASP A 51 -7.65 9.69 -6.00
CA ASP A 51 -6.57 9.62 -5.02
C ASP A 51 -6.25 8.20 -4.49
N GLN A 52 -6.71 7.14 -5.16
CA GLN A 52 -6.51 5.76 -4.72
C GLN A 52 -5.04 5.29 -4.74
N THR A 53 -4.17 5.99 -5.46
CA THR A 53 -2.70 5.76 -5.44
C THR A 53 -1.95 6.72 -4.50
N ASN A 54 -2.63 7.73 -3.96
CA ASN A 54 -2.06 8.66 -2.97
C ASN A 54 -2.09 8.03 -1.57
N ILE A 55 -1.12 7.15 -1.32
CA ILE A 55 -1.03 6.43 -0.04
C ILE A 55 -0.77 7.41 1.12
N PRO A 56 -1.58 7.41 2.19
CA PRO A 56 -1.40 8.28 3.35
C PRO A 56 -0.29 7.73 4.27
N LEU A 57 0.96 7.77 3.81
CA LEU A 57 2.11 7.18 4.52
C LEU A 57 2.31 7.71 5.94
N GLY A 58 1.81 8.92 6.25
CA GLY A 58 1.85 9.49 7.60
C GLY A 58 0.92 8.79 8.61
N ASP A 59 -0.13 8.15 8.12
CA ASP A 59 -1.16 7.48 8.94
C ASP A 59 -0.93 5.96 9.03
N LEU A 60 0.00 5.42 8.25
CA LEU A 60 0.26 3.98 8.14
C LEU A 60 1.45 3.55 9.02
N THR A 61 1.18 2.62 9.94
CA THR A 61 2.22 2.01 10.80
C THR A 61 2.05 0.49 10.82
N ASP A 62 3.16 -0.25 10.71
CA ASP A 62 3.19 -1.72 10.74
C ASP A 62 2.05 -2.38 9.94
N VAL A 63 1.87 -1.96 8.69
CA VAL A 63 0.83 -2.51 7.81
C VAL A 63 1.07 -4.00 7.59
N VAL A 64 0.04 -4.80 7.83
CA VAL A 64 0.07 -6.27 7.67
C VAL A 64 -0.73 -6.73 6.46
N GLU A 65 -1.65 -5.92 5.96
CA GLU A 65 -2.50 -6.24 4.83
C GLU A 65 -3.03 -4.98 4.14
N ILE A 66 -3.24 -5.08 2.83
CA ILE A 66 -3.84 -4.03 1.98
C ILE A 66 -4.88 -4.70 1.08
N ALA A 67 -6.08 -4.11 1.02
CA ALA A 67 -7.14 -4.51 0.11
C ALA A 67 -7.50 -3.31 -0.80
N ALA A 68 -7.53 -3.54 -2.11
CA ALA A 68 -7.83 -2.53 -3.11
C ALA A 68 -9.18 -2.81 -3.79
N GLY A 69 -10.05 -1.81 -3.79
CA GLY A 69 -11.33 -1.80 -4.50
C GLY A 69 -11.23 -1.19 -5.89
N ALA A 70 -12.37 -0.74 -6.41
CA ALA A 70 -12.42 -0.06 -7.71
C ALA A 70 -11.74 1.31 -7.66
N ASN A 71 -12.05 2.12 -6.65
CA ASN A 71 -11.57 3.50 -6.53
C ASN A 71 -11.13 3.88 -5.11
N HIS A 72 -11.05 2.92 -4.19
CA HIS A 72 -10.59 3.12 -2.82
C HIS A 72 -9.77 1.93 -2.34
N SER A 73 -9.05 2.12 -1.25
CA SER A 73 -8.20 1.09 -0.66
C SER A 73 -8.31 1.14 0.86
N LEU A 74 -8.09 -0.02 1.48
CA LEU A 74 -7.96 -0.18 2.93
C LEU A 74 -6.59 -0.77 3.26
N ALA A 75 -6.02 -0.35 4.39
CA ALA A 75 -4.87 -0.98 5.01
C ALA A 75 -5.22 -1.41 6.43
N LEU A 76 -4.83 -2.64 6.77
CA LEU A 76 -4.89 -3.17 8.12
C LEU A 76 -3.50 -3.06 8.75
N GLN A 77 -3.45 -2.42 9.91
CA GLN A 77 -2.24 -2.31 10.73
C GLN A 77 -2.17 -3.47 11.72
N ARG A 78 -0.95 -3.85 12.14
CA ARG A 78 -0.71 -4.92 13.10
C ARG A 78 -1.46 -4.74 14.44
N ASN A 79 -1.75 -3.49 14.81
CA ASN A 79 -2.52 -3.14 16.01
C ASN A 79 -4.05 -3.33 15.86
N GLY A 80 -4.53 -3.76 14.69
CA GLY A 80 -5.97 -3.94 14.41
C GLY A 80 -6.69 -2.68 13.93
N THR A 81 -5.96 -1.58 13.67
CA THR A 81 -6.49 -0.34 13.08
C THR A 81 -6.63 -0.50 11.57
N VAL A 82 -7.74 0.01 11.03
CA VAL A 82 -7.97 0.09 9.59
C VAL A 82 -7.88 1.54 9.15
N VAL A 83 -7.13 1.79 8.08
CA VAL A 83 -7.02 3.11 7.43
C VAL A 83 -7.54 2.98 6.01
N GLY A 84 -8.44 3.86 5.59
CA GLY A 84 -8.96 3.91 4.23
C GLY A 84 -8.55 5.18 3.50
N TRP A 85 -8.38 5.08 2.18
CA TRP A 85 -8.12 6.22 1.30
C TRP A 85 -8.70 5.99 -0.09
N GLY A 86 -8.80 7.07 -0.86
CA GLY A 86 -9.40 7.09 -2.20
C GLY A 86 -10.82 7.63 -2.20
N ARG A 87 -11.64 7.17 -3.15
CA ARG A 87 -13.06 7.55 -3.31
C ARG A 87 -13.85 7.28 -2.03
N ASN A 88 -14.60 8.27 -1.56
CA ASN A 88 -15.33 8.19 -0.29
C ASN A 88 -16.75 8.77 -0.33
N GLU A 89 -17.36 8.86 -1.50
CA GLU A 89 -18.69 9.47 -1.68
C GLU A 89 -19.81 8.72 -0.92
N PHE A 90 -19.61 7.43 -0.65
CA PHE A 90 -20.54 6.59 0.10
C PHE A 90 -20.01 6.19 1.49
N GLY A 91 -18.87 6.74 1.91
CA GLY A 91 -18.19 6.34 3.15
C GLY A 91 -17.34 5.07 3.04
N GLN A 92 -17.13 4.54 1.83
CA GLN A 92 -16.43 3.26 1.62
C GLN A 92 -14.95 3.26 2.03
N ALA A 93 -14.32 4.44 2.11
CA ALA A 93 -12.95 4.62 2.58
C ALA A 93 -12.90 5.14 4.04
N MET A 94 -14.04 5.16 4.75
CA MET A 94 -14.16 5.63 6.12
C MET A 94 -14.56 4.47 7.05
N PRO A 95 -13.59 3.77 7.66
CA PRO A 95 -13.90 2.75 8.66
C PRO A 95 -14.78 3.31 9.79
N PRO A 96 -15.75 2.54 10.32
CA PRO A 96 -16.59 3.00 11.41
C PRO A 96 -15.79 3.47 12.63
N ALA A 97 -16.26 4.54 13.27
CA ALA A 97 -15.60 5.09 14.45
C ALA A 97 -15.52 4.03 15.57
N GLY A 98 -14.32 3.86 16.13
CA GLY A 98 -14.07 2.87 17.19
C GLY A 98 -13.92 1.43 16.71
N LEU A 99 -13.79 1.19 15.39
CA LEU A 99 -13.43 -0.13 14.86
C LEU A 99 -12.04 -0.53 15.37
N MET A 100 -11.98 -1.66 16.07
CA MET A 100 -10.76 -2.21 16.68
C MET A 100 -10.80 -3.74 16.58
N ASP A 101 -9.65 -4.37 16.88
CA ASP A 101 -9.46 -5.83 16.85
C ASP A 101 -9.76 -6.47 15.49
N VAL A 102 -9.54 -5.72 14.40
CA VAL A 102 -9.67 -6.23 13.04
C VAL A 102 -8.53 -7.21 12.74
N ILE A 103 -8.88 -8.31 12.10
CA ILE A 103 -7.94 -9.37 11.73
C ILE A 103 -7.89 -9.65 10.22
N ASP A 104 -8.85 -9.13 9.46
CA ASP A 104 -8.94 -9.29 8.02
C ASP A 104 -9.79 -8.17 7.40
N ILE A 105 -9.50 -7.77 6.17
CA ILE A 105 -10.20 -6.71 5.43
C ILE A 105 -10.55 -7.13 4.00
N ALA A 106 -11.71 -6.72 3.51
CA ALA A 106 -12.12 -6.92 2.13
C ALA A 106 -12.71 -5.65 1.55
N VAL A 107 -12.50 -5.45 0.24
CA VAL A 107 -12.95 -4.25 -0.46
C VAL A 107 -13.69 -4.63 -1.75
N GLY A 108 -14.85 -4.01 -1.95
CA GLY A 108 -15.68 -4.13 -3.14
C GLY A 108 -15.64 -2.88 -4.02
N TYR A 109 -16.67 -2.71 -4.86
CA TYR A 109 -16.75 -1.56 -5.77
C TYR A 109 -17.05 -0.24 -5.02
N ASP A 110 -18.10 -0.25 -4.19
CA ASP A 110 -18.54 0.90 -3.37
C ASP A 110 -18.73 0.51 -1.89
N HIS A 111 -18.19 -0.64 -1.45
CA HIS A 111 -18.32 -1.11 -0.07
C HIS A 111 -17.01 -1.69 0.45
N SER A 112 -16.93 -1.80 1.78
CA SER A 112 -15.79 -2.32 2.51
C SER A 112 -16.28 -3.21 3.65
N LEU A 113 -15.49 -4.21 4.02
CA LEU A 113 -15.78 -5.13 5.10
C LEU A 113 -14.56 -5.30 5.98
N ALA A 114 -14.78 -5.42 7.29
CA ALA A 114 -13.77 -5.74 8.27
C ALA A 114 -14.22 -6.93 9.13
N LEU A 115 -13.37 -7.94 9.27
CA LEU A 115 -13.58 -9.06 10.18
C LEU A 115 -12.86 -8.77 11.49
N LYS A 116 -13.60 -8.81 12.59
CA LYS A 116 -13.05 -8.69 13.95
C LYS A 116 -12.62 -10.03 14.50
N ARG A 117 -11.70 -10.00 15.46
CA ARG A 117 -11.18 -11.18 16.18
C ARG A 117 -12.26 -12.01 16.88
N ASP A 118 -13.37 -11.38 17.28
CA ASP A 118 -14.53 -12.04 17.87
C ASP A 118 -15.43 -12.75 16.85
N GLY A 119 -15.07 -12.71 15.56
CA GLY A 119 -15.82 -13.33 14.46
C GLY A 119 -16.93 -12.44 13.88
N THR A 120 -17.12 -11.21 14.38
CA THR A 120 -18.10 -10.27 13.85
C THR A 120 -17.58 -9.59 12.58
N VAL A 121 -18.45 -9.40 11.59
CA VAL A 121 -18.15 -8.63 10.37
C VAL A 121 -18.83 -7.28 10.48
N VAL A 122 -18.10 -6.22 10.14
CA VAL A 122 -18.56 -4.84 10.10
C VAL A 122 -18.47 -4.32 8.67
N ALA A 123 -19.48 -3.58 8.22
CA ALA A 123 -19.63 -3.01 6.88
C ALA A 123 -20.13 -1.56 6.96
#